data_AF-A0A6C0EH77-F1
#
_entry.id   AF-A0A6C0EH77-F1
#
_cell.length_a   1.000
_cell.length_b   1.000
_cell.length_c   1.000
_cell.angle_alpha   90.00
_cell.angle_beta   90.00
_cell.angle_gamma   90.00
#
_symmetry.space_group_name_H-M   'P 1'
#
loop_
_entity.id
_entity.type
_entity.pdbx_description
1 polymer ?
#
loop_
_entity_poly.entity_id
_entity_poly.type
_entity_poly.pdbx_seq_one_letter_code
_entity_poly.pdbx_strand_id
1 'polypeptide(L)'
;MNIDKKNLLIVTIFDNHCVSWEEMDGNASIKDFKEMLVNKYIMSDNMVFAIRDNVLPIKKNIMLKDMDRRNHNCIEIHVFTHERITKLVERN
;
A
#
# COMPACT_ATOMS: atom_id res chain seq x y z
N MET A 1 -7.18 12.63 25.25
CA MET A 1 -6.49 11.59 24.44
C MET A 1 -7.00 11.71 23.02
N ASN A 2 -6.12 11.99 22.07
CA ASN A 2 -6.48 12.27 20.68
C ASN A 2 -6.83 10.92 20.00
N ILE A 3 -8.11 10.69 19.70
CA ILE A 3 -8.62 9.42 19.15
C ILE A 3 -8.25 9.26 17.66
N ASP A 4 -7.71 10.31 17.02
CA ASP A 4 -7.60 10.40 15.56
C ASP A 4 -6.25 9.99 14.94
N LYS A 5 -5.26 9.56 15.74
CA LYS A 5 -3.99 9.03 15.22
C LYS A 5 -3.90 7.53 15.45
N LYS A 6 -4.65 6.76 14.68
CA LYS A 6 -4.51 5.32 14.67
C LYS A 6 -3.68 4.93 13.45
N ASN A 7 -2.44 4.50 13.70
CA ASN A 7 -1.65 3.85 12.68
C ASN A 7 -2.33 2.54 12.27
N LEU A 8 -2.21 2.22 11.00
CA LEU A 8 -2.70 0.98 10.40
C LEU A 8 -1.50 0.12 10.02
N LEU A 9 -1.62 -1.17 10.31
CA LEU A 9 -0.77 -2.18 9.70
C LEU A 9 -1.28 -2.43 8.27
N ILE A 10 -0.41 -2.35 7.30
CA ILE A 10 -0.71 -2.58 5.89
C ILE A 10 0.07 -3.80 5.44
N VAL A 11 -0.67 -4.87 5.14
CA VAL A 11 -0.12 -6.06 4.49
C VAL A 11 -0.15 -5.80 2.99
N THR A 12 1.02 -5.59 2.40
CA THR A 12 1.16 -5.30 0.97
C THR A 12 1.52 -6.56 0.23
N ILE A 13 0.67 -6.98 -0.70
CA ILE A 13 0.86 -8.19 -1.50
C ILE A 13 1.22 -7.78 -2.93
N PHE A 14 2.46 -8.01 -3.34
CA PHE A 14 2.96 -7.69 -4.67
C PHE A 14 2.75 -8.87 -5.60
N ASP A 15 1.96 -8.66 -6.66
CA ASP A 15 1.71 -9.62 -7.75
C ASP A 15 1.36 -11.04 -7.23
N ASN A 16 0.76 -11.15 -6.04
CA ASN A 16 0.39 -12.38 -5.34
C ASN A 16 1.56 -13.33 -4.97
N HIS A 17 2.80 -12.85 -4.87
CA HIS A 17 3.94 -13.72 -4.56
C HIS A 17 5.04 -13.10 -3.69
N CYS A 18 5.01 -11.79 -3.45
CA CYS A 18 5.89 -11.14 -2.49
C CYS A 18 5.03 -10.33 -1.49
N VAL A 19 5.42 -10.31 -0.22
CA VAL A 19 4.67 -9.64 0.86
C VAL A 19 5.60 -8.71 1.63
N SER A 20 5.09 -7.52 1.97
CA SER A 20 5.70 -6.58 2.91
C SER A 20 4.68 -6.10 3.93
N TRP A 21 5.18 -5.66 5.09
CA TRP A 21 4.40 -5.11 6.18
C TRP A 21 4.82 -3.67 6.36
N GLU A 22 3.85 -2.76 6.32
CA GLU A 22 4.08 -1.33 6.48
C GLU A 22 3.20 -0.79 7.60
N GLU A 23 3.69 0.18 8.35
CA GLU A 23 2.88 0.91 9.32
C GLU A 23 2.72 2.35 8.84
N MET A 24 1.48 2.81 8.69
CA MET A 24 1.19 4.17 8.22
C MET A 24 0.03 4.80 8.99
N ASP A 25 0.03 6.14 9.07
CA ASP A 25 -1.10 6.89 9.62
C ASP A 25 -2.37 6.55 8.82
N GLY A 26 -3.46 6.16 9.50
CA GLY A 26 -4.73 5.87 8.85
C GLY A 26 -5.34 7.06 8.10
N ASN A 27 -4.88 8.29 8.38
CA ASN A 27 -5.26 9.48 7.64
C ASN A 27 -4.42 9.72 6.37
N ALA A 28 -3.35 8.94 6.14
CA ALA A 28 -2.65 8.96 4.87
C ALA A 28 -3.57 8.42 3.76
N SER A 29 -3.37 8.89 2.54
CA SER A 29 -4.12 8.46 1.37
C SER A 29 -3.44 7.27 0.68
N ILE A 30 -4.18 6.61 -0.21
CA ILE A 30 -3.64 5.59 -1.12
C ILE A 30 -2.52 6.15 -2.00
N LYS A 31 -2.59 7.44 -2.37
CA LYS A 31 -1.51 8.13 -3.06
C LYS A 31 -0.23 8.17 -2.21
N ASP A 32 -0.35 8.56 -0.94
CA ASP A 32 0.78 8.67 -0.02
C ASP A 32 1.41 7.29 0.22
N PHE A 33 0.58 6.24 0.36
CA PHE A 33 1.05 4.85 0.44
C PHE A 33 1.83 4.45 -0.82
N LYS A 34 1.32 4.78 -2.02
CA LYS A 34 2.04 4.51 -3.27
C LYS A 34 3.38 5.26 -3.35
N GLU A 35 3.42 6.51 -2.93
CA GLU A 35 4.65 7.32 -2.90
C GLU A 35 5.67 6.74 -1.91
N MET A 36 5.22 6.30 -0.73
CA MET A 36 6.07 5.58 0.23
C MET A 36 6.70 4.34 -0.42
N LEU A 37 5.92 3.50 -1.12
CA LEU A 37 6.47 2.31 -1.80
C LEU A 37 7.52 2.67 -2.85
N VAL A 38 7.28 3.71 -3.66
CA VAL A 38 8.23 4.18 -4.68
C VAL A 38 9.54 4.68 -4.05
N ASN A 39 9.44 5.33 -2.89
CA ASN A 39 10.60 5.83 -2.15
C ASN A 39 11.33 4.71 -1.38
N LYS A 40 10.61 3.68 -0.93
CA LYS A 40 11.19 2.56 -0.18
C LYS A 40 11.94 1.59 -1.08
N TYR A 41 11.42 1.30 -2.27
CA TYR A 41 11.96 0.25 -3.13
C TYR A 41 12.73 0.78 -4.34
N ILE A 42 13.75 0.02 -4.76
CA ILE A 42 14.41 0.21 -6.06
C ILE A 42 13.44 -0.24 -7.15
N MET A 43 13.10 0.66 -8.06
CA MET A 43 12.17 0.44 -9.17
C MET A 43 12.90 0.63 -10.49
N SER A 44 12.71 -0.29 -11.43
CA SER A 44 13.11 -0.08 -12.84
C SER A 44 12.26 1.04 -13.47
N ASP A 45 12.78 1.73 -14.48
CA ASP A 45 12.10 2.88 -15.13
C ASP A 45 10.72 2.51 -15.71
N ASN A 46 10.51 1.24 -16.08
CA ASN A 46 9.26 0.74 -16.64
C ASN A 46 8.28 0.21 -15.59
N MET A 47 8.68 0.22 -14.31
CA MET A 47 7.96 -0.45 -13.25
C MET A 47 7.02 0.52 -12.53
N VAL A 48 5.73 0.20 -12.53
CA VAL A 48 4.68 1.03 -11.92
C VAL A 48 3.85 0.21 -10.96
N PHE A 49 3.70 0.71 -9.73
CA PHE A 49 2.73 0.15 -8.78
C PHE A 49 1.29 0.53 -9.16
N ALA A 50 0.43 -0.47 -9.31
CA ALA A 50 -1.00 -0.31 -9.48
C ALA A 50 -1.72 -0.95 -8.29
N ILE A 51 -2.44 -0.14 -7.53
CA ILE A 51 -3.26 -0.59 -6.41
C ILE A 51 -4.68 -0.80 -6.94
N ARG A 52 -5.20 -2.02 -6.86
CA ARG A 52 -6.54 -2.37 -7.37
C ARG A 52 -7.39 -2.97 -6.24
N ASP A 53 -8.64 -2.53 -6.13
CA ASP A 53 -9.68 -3.30 -5.43
C ASP A 53 -10.35 -4.20 -6.48
N ASN A 54 -10.75 -5.41 -6.10
CA ASN A 54 -11.35 -6.41 -6.99
C ASN A 54 -12.68 -5.94 -7.62
N VAL A 55 -13.24 -4.84 -7.13
CA VAL A 55 -14.58 -4.36 -7.50
C VAL A 55 -14.52 -3.02 -8.25
N LEU A 56 -13.60 -2.10 -7.91
CA LEU A 56 -13.53 -0.76 -8.50
C LEU A 56 -12.10 -0.17 -8.48
N PRO A 57 -11.76 0.76 -9.39
CA PRO A 57 -10.52 1.53 -9.28
C PRO A 57 -10.51 2.31 -7.97
N ILE A 58 -9.49 2.10 -7.13
CA ILE A 58 -9.32 2.85 -5.90
C ILE A 58 -8.97 4.30 -6.27
N LYS A 59 -9.82 5.24 -5.85
CA LYS A 59 -9.52 6.68 -6.01
C LYS A 59 -8.27 6.99 -5.16
N LYS A 60 -7.31 7.69 -5.77
CA LYS A 60 -6.01 8.04 -5.16
C LYS A 60 -6.13 8.75 -3.80
N ASN A 61 -7.23 9.45 -3.56
CA ASN A 61 -7.45 10.28 -2.38
C ASN A 61 -8.25 9.57 -1.26
N ILE A 62 -8.54 8.27 -1.40
CA ILE A 62 -9.14 7.47 -0.32
C ILE A 62 -8.14 7.39 0.83
N MET A 63 -8.59 7.61 2.06
CA MET A 63 -7.77 7.47 3.26
C MET A 63 -7.61 5.99 3.60
N LEU A 64 -6.46 5.60 4.15
CA LEU A 64 -6.17 4.20 4.48
C LEU A 64 -7.14 3.65 5.53
N LYS A 65 -7.62 4.48 6.47
CA LYS A 65 -8.66 4.09 7.44
C LYS A 65 -9.99 3.72 6.78
N ASP A 66 -10.31 4.33 5.63
CA ASP A 66 -11.55 4.03 4.91
C ASP A 66 -11.44 2.67 4.17
N MET A 67 -10.23 2.13 4.03
CA MET A 67 -9.99 0.78 3.52
C MET A 67 -10.19 -0.29 4.61
N ASP A 68 -10.06 0.07 5.89
CA ASP A 68 -10.28 -0.84 7.03
C ASP A 68 -11.78 -0.99 7.34
N ARG A 69 -12.51 -1.65 6.44
CA ARG A 69 -13.96 -1.84 6.58
C ARG A 69 -14.36 -2.65 7.82
N ARG A 70 -13.41 -3.34 8.47
CA ARG A 70 -13.65 -4.20 9.64
C ARG A 70 -13.14 -3.59 10.95
N ASN A 71 -12.53 -2.40 10.92
CA ASN A 71 -11.92 -1.72 12.07
C ASN A 71 -10.88 -2.58 12.82
N HIS A 72 -10.10 -3.38 12.08
CA HIS A 72 -9.07 -4.26 12.66
C HIS A 72 -7.70 -3.59 12.81
N ASN A 73 -7.56 -2.35 12.37
CA ASN A 73 -6.28 -1.62 12.22
C ASN A 73 -5.29 -2.34 11.31
N CYS A 74 -5.82 -3.16 10.41
CA CYS A 74 -5.05 -3.97 9.50
C CYS A 74 -5.78 -4.00 8.16
N ILE A 75 -5.09 -3.63 7.09
CA ILE A 75 -5.62 -3.66 5.73
C ILE A 75 -4.68 -4.45 4.84
N GLU A 76 -5.28 -5.18 3.89
CA GLU A 76 -4.55 -5.87 2.84
C GLU A 76 -4.64 -5.05 1.55
N ILE A 77 -3.49 -4.77 0.94
CA ILE A 77 -3.42 -4.03 -0.32
C ILE A 77 -2.66 -4.86 -1.34
N HIS A 78 -3.36 -5.25 -2.41
CA HIS A 78 -2.73 -5.87 -3.56
C HIS A 78 -2.12 -4.79 -4.47
N VAL A 79 -0.83 -4.95 -4.71
CA VAL A 79 -0.05 -4.09 -5.58
C VAL A 79 0.39 -4.90 -6.78
N PHE A 80 0.00 -4.45 -7.96
CA PHE A 80 0.40 -5.05 -9.21
C PHE A 80 1.50 -4.24 -9.85
N THR A 81 2.39 -4.91 -10.56
CA THR A 81 3.39 -4.25 -11.38
C THR A 81 3.31 -4.68 -12.83
N HIS A 82 3.88 -3.86 -13.72
CA HIS A 82 3.89 -4.19 -15.15
C HIS A 82 4.83 -5.37 -15.44
N GLU A 83 5.96 -5.43 -14.75
CA GLU A 83 6.91 -6.56 -14.77
C GLU A 83 6.89 -7.27 -13.42
N ARG A 84 6.63 -8.57 -13.44
CA ARG A 84 6.47 -9.39 -12.23
C ARG A 84 7.65 -9.26 -11.25
N ILE A 85 7.38 -8.83 -10.00
CA ILE A 85 8.42 -8.69 -8.96
C ILE A 85 8.76 -10.01 -8.28
N THR A 86 9.88 -10.63 -8.62
CA THR A 86 10.35 -11.81 -7.88
C THR A 86 11.02 -11.49 -6.54
N LYS A 87 11.50 -10.25 -6.34
CA LYS A 87 12.17 -9.81 -5.11
C LYS A 87 12.03 -8.30 -4.92
N LEU A 88 11.76 -7.88 -3.68
CA LEU A 88 11.82 -6.47 -3.27
C LEU A 88 13.25 -6.12 -2.81
N VAL A 89 13.74 -4.96 -3.25
CA VAL A 89 15.03 -4.41 -2.81
C VAL A 89 14.80 -3.01 -2.27
N GLU A 90 15.09 -2.81 -0.99
CA GLU A 90 14.93 -1.51 -0.33
C GLU A 90 16.07 -0.55 -0.69
N ARG A 91 15.77 0.75 -0.76
CA ARG A 91 16.76 1.81 -0.88
C ARG A 91 17.36 2.04 0.50
N ASN A 92 18.68 1.88 0.62
CA ASN A 92 19.42 2.19 1.86
C ASN A 92 19.43 3.69 2.16
#